data_AF-A0A9P0KQE8-F1
#
_entry.id   AF-A0A9P0KQE8-F1
#
_cell.length_a   1.000
_cell.length_b   1.000
_cell.length_c   1.000
_cell.angle_alpha   90.00
_cell.angle_beta   90.00
_cell.angle_gamma   90.00
#
_symmetry.space_group_name_H-M   'P 1'
#
loop_
_entity.id
_entity.type
_entity.pdbx_description
1 polymer ?
#
loop_
_entity_poly.entity_id
_entity_poly.type
_entity_poly.pdbx_seq_one_letter_code
_entity_poly.pdbx_strand_id
1 'polypeptide(L)'
;MAHYNIRQCLKFLTIVGCNPGIQNSRLQLVLYVFSTSGSAVIILLAILLFFCSEDALTIEDIANIFSTIIAFVYVISKLTMMYTKKREVQDMLIKVDKSFWKIDDTVNPMERQTYLKITKETRQMFHLLVFLFMFWLFSTFGIYSTPMESYRPPWIPLTPLIAFENVFCVLLVITIITIDVLIMTIVILTTIQFKMVSAEVTKLFTDTSEMRYTQNTFNQKLKKLIDHHNFLLHFASLINQTFTVSMVVYVGNIVSLLCIYMYHLSIMTTPNIYTIRDFFVLLLTLYGFVICYCWPAQNFADENEKIRDSVYSSNWYEYLRFSKPILMIMKRLELKVSISAGGIANINLETCLKS
;
A
#
# COMPACT_ATOMS: atom_id res chain seq x y z
N MET A 1 -2.05 -0.39 -18.63
CA MET A 1 -3.14 -0.45 -17.62
C MET A 1 -2.68 0.03 -16.24
N ALA A 2 -1.57 -0.48 -15.70
CA ALA A 2 -1.03 -0.08 -14.40
C ALA A 2 -0.58 1.41 -14.30
N HIS A 3 -0.14 2.00 -15.40
CA HIS A 3 0.14 3.44 -15.48
C HIS A 3 -1.07 4.32 -15.15
N TYR A 4 -2.30 3.81 -15.27
CA TYR A 4 -3.51 4.57 -14.93
C TYR A 4 -3.58 4.87 -13.42
N ASN A 5 -3.46 3.85 -12.57
CA ASN A 5 -3.51 4.02 -11.11
C ASN A 5 -2.40 4.93 -10.64
N ILE A 6 -1.16 4.69 -11.10
CA ILE A 6 -0.01 5.54 -10.77
C ILE A 6 -0.27 6.99 -11.18
N ARG A 7 -0.75 7.24 -12.40
CA ARG A 7 -1.05 8.60 -12.88
C ARG A 7 -2.11 9.29 -12.04
N GLN A 8 -3.18 8.60 -11.65
CA GLN A 8 -4.21 9.18 -10.78
C GLN A 8 -3.65 9.47 -9.39
N CYS A 9 -2.87 8.55 -8.82
CA CYS A 9 -2.24 8.76 -7.52
C CYS A 9 -1.30 9.98 -7.54
N LEU A 10 -0.50 10.15 -8.60
CA LEU A 10 0.38 11.32 -8.75
C LEU A 10 -0.38 12.64 -8.84
N LYS A 11 -1.57 12.67 -9.47
CA LYS A 11 -2.43 13.86 -9.49
C LYS A 11 -2.89 14.22 -8.09
N PHE A 12 -3.43 13.26 -7.33
CA PHE A 12 -3.85 13.49 -5.94
C PHE A 12 -2.68 13.89 -5.03
N LEU A 13 -1.51 13.26 -5.17
CA LEU A 13 -0.31 13.66 -4.44
C LEU A 13 0.15 15.07 -4.79
N THR A 14 -0.20 15.61 -5.97
CA THR A 14 0.11 17.00 -6.32
C THR A 14 -0.72 17.97 -5.49
N ILE A 15 -2.00 17.63 -5.26
CA ILE A 15 -2.92 18.44 -4.44
C ILE A 15 -2.42 18.54 -3.00
N VAL A 16 -1.88 17.43 -2.49
CA VAL A 16 -1.37 17.32 -1.11
C VAL A 16 0.09 17.83 -0.97
N GLY A 17 0.76 18.18 -2.08
CA GLY A 17 2.15 18.67 -2.07
C GLY A 17 3.23 17.57 -1.99
N CYS A 18 2.85 16.30 -2.07
CA CYS A 18 3.75 15.15 -1.92
C CYS A 18 4.06 14.40 -3.24
N ASN A 19 3.77 14.98 -4.41
CA ASN A 19 3.99 14.30 -5.69
C ASN A 19 5.50 14.10 -5.97
N PRO A 20 5.99 12.84 -6.09
CA PRO A 20 7.40 12.52 -6.28
C PRO A 20 7.98 12.98 -7.63
N GLY A 21 7.16 13.14 -8.68
CA GLY A 21 7.63 13.55 -10.00
C GLY A 21 8.05 15.01 -10.13
N ILE A 22 7.67 15.87 -9.17
CA ILE A 22 8.00 17.29 -9.19
C ILE A 22 9.03 17.55 -8.09
N GLN A 23 10.29 17.74 -8.45
CA GLN A 23 11.34 18.04 -7.47
C GLN A 23 11.42 19.54 -7.16
N ASN A 24 11.72 19.88 -5.90
CA ASN A 24 12.06 21.24 -5.43
C ASN A 24 11.06 22.36 -5.76
N SER A 25 9.77 22.05 -5.91
CA SER A 25 8.74 23.08 -6.14
C SER A 25 8.35 23.75 -4.82
N ARG A 26 8.43 25.09 -4.79
CA ARG A 26 7.97 25.91 -3.64
C ARG A 26 6.47 25.72 -3.37
N LEU A 27 5.66 25.58 -4.41
CA LEU A 27 4.22 25.34 -4.27
C LEU A 27 3.93 24.02 -3.54
N GLN A 28 4.68 22.97 -3.88
CA GLN A 28 4.52 21.68 -3.21
C GLN A 28 4.95 21.71 -1.75
N LEU A 29 6.02 22.44 -1.43
CA LEU A 29 6.42 22.68 -0.05
C LEU A 29 5.31 23.38 0.73
N VAL A 30 4.71 24.44 0.15
CA VAL A 30 3.60 25.18 0.79
C VAL A 30 2.40 24.26 1.03
N LEU A 31 2.00 23.46 0.04
CA LEU A 31 0.89 22.52 0.18
C LEU A 31 1.17 21.43 1.24
N TYR A 32 2.38 20.88 1.26
CA TYR A 32 2.80 19.91 2.27
C TYR A 32 2.76 20.51 3.69
N VAL A 33 3.31 21.72 3.85
CA VAL A 33 3.30 22.42 5.15
C VAL A 33 1.86 22.72 5.57
N PHE A 34 0.99 23.18 4.65
CA PHE A 34 -0.42 23.41 4.94
C PHE A 34 -1.15 22.14 5.39
N SER A 35 -0.98 21.03 4.66
CA SER A 35 -1.60 19.75 5.00
C SER A 35 -1.12 19.23 6.36
N THR A 36 0.18 19.26 6.62
CA THR A 36 0.74 18.79 7.90
C THR A 36 0.39 19.71 9.06
N SER A 37 0.43 21.03 8.89
CA SER A 37 0.08 21.99 9.93
C SER A 37 -1.39 21.90 10.30
N GLY A 38 -2.30 21.77 9.33
CA GLY A 38 -3.72 21.67 9.63
C GLY A 38 -4.08 20.34 10.32
N SER A 39 -3.46 19.23 9.94
CA SER A 39 -3.56 17.97 10.71
C SER A 39 -3.03 18.12 12.14
N ALA A 40 -1.93 18.84 12.34
CA ALA A 40 -1.39 19.10 13.67
C ALA A 40 -2.31 19.99 14.52
N VAL A 41 -3.00 20.97 13.92
CA VAL A 41 -4.01 21.78 14.60
C VAL A 41 -5.15 20.92 15.11
N ILE A 42 -5.63 19.94 14.35
CA ILE A 42 -6.72 19.06 14.80
C ILE A 42 -6.26 18.18 15.98
N ILE A 43 -5.02 17.66 15.93
CA ILE A 43 -4.43 16.95 17.07
C ILE A 43 -4.38 17.87 18.31
N LEU A 44 -3.96 19.13 18.14
CA LEU A 44 -3.93 20.10 19.24
C LEU A 44 -5.32 20.35 19.81
N LEU A 45 -6.35 20.51 18.97
CA LEU A 45 -7.74 20.68 19.43
C LEU A 45 -8.25 19.44 20.18
N ALA A 46 -7.91 18.23 19.74
CA ALA A 46 -8.25 17.00 20.45
C ALA A 46 -7.54 16.90 21.81
N ILE A 47 -6.26 17.29 21.88
CA ILE A 47 -5.51 17.34 23.15
C ILE A 47 -6.09 18.40 24.09
N LEU A 48 -6.45 19.58 23.57
CA LEU A 48 -7.07 20.62 24.37
C LEU A 48 -8.42 20.17 24.94
N LEU A 49 -9.17 19.32 24.23
CA LEU A 49 -10.44 18.79 24.74
C LEU A 49 -10.20 17.95 26.00
N PHE A 50 -9.13 17.16 25.98
CA PHE A 50 -8.73 16.34 27.11
C PHE A 50 -8.33 17.17 28.35
N PHE A 51 -7.67 18.32 28.16
CA PHE A 51 -7.17 19.14 29.28
C PHE A 51 -8.15 20.23 29.74
N CYS A 52 -8.97 20.77 28.84
CA CYS A 52 -9.85 21.91 29.12
C CYS A 52 -11.31 21.51 29.37
N SER A 53 -11.65 20.22 29.34
CA SER A 53 -12.99 19.77 29.73
C SER A 53 -13.20 20.03 31.22
N GLU A 54 -14.12 20.93 31.55
CA GLU A 54 -14.58 21.17 32.93
C GLU A 54 -15.50 20.03 33.42
N ASP A 55 -16.17 19.35 32.48
CA ASP A 55 -17.01 18.18 32.74
C ASP A 55 -16.17 16.90 32.86
N ALA A 56 -16.65 15.96 33.68
CA ALA A 56 -16.08 14.63 33.78
C ALA A 56 -16.22 13.90 32.43
N LEU A 57 -15.11 13.83 31.69
CA LEU A 57 -15.03 13.11 30.41
C LEU A 57 -15.48 11.65 30.60
N THR A 58 -16.42 11.20 29.78
CA THR A 58 -16.79 9.79 29.76
C THR A 58 -15.68 8.98 29.11
N ILE A 59 -15.64 7.67 29.38
CA ILE A 59 -14.66 6.78 28.74
C ILE A 59 -14.86 6.75 27.21
N GLU A 60 -16.09 6.97 26.74
CA GLU A 60 -16.42 7.08 25.31
C GLU A 60 -15.78 8.32 24.67
N ASP A 61 -15.86 9.49 25.33
CA ASP A 61 -15.24 10.73 24.85
C ASP A 61 -13.72 10.58 24.75
N ILE A 62 -13.11 9.96 25.78
CA ILE A 62 -11.68 9.67 25.81
C ILE A 62 -11.29 8.77 24.63
N ALA A 63 -12.06 7.71 24.37
CA ALA A 63 -11.81 6.80 23.25
C ALA A 63 -11.89 7.52 21.88
N ASN A 64 -12.85 8.43 21.70
CA ASN A 64 -13.01 9.24 20.49
C ASN A 64 -11.88 10.28 20.30
N ILE A 65 -11.39 10.88 21.39
CA ILE A 65 -10.21 11.77 21.35
C ILE A 65 -8.99 10.97 20.89
N PHE A 66 -8.76 9.79 21.47
CA PHE A 66 -7.65 8.92 21.06
C PHE A 66 -7.76 8.47 19.61
N SER A 67 -8.94 8.07 19.13
CA SER A 67 -9.12 7.66 17.73
C SER A 67 -8.78 8.80 16.76
N THR A 68 -9.19 10.03 17.08
CA THR A 68 -8.88 11.24 16.31
C THR A 68 -7.37 11.50 16.27
N ILE A 69 -6.70 11.49 17.44
CA ILE A 69 -5.25 11.69 17.52
C ILE A 69 -4.51 10.62 16.71
N ILE A 70 -4.87 9.35 16.90
CA ILE A 70 -4.25 8.21 16.23
C ILE A 70 -4.39 8.33 14.70
N ALA A 71 -5.58 8.70 14.20
CA ALA A 71 -5.82 8.87 12.76
C ALA A 71 -4.96 9.99 12.14
N PHE A 72 -4.86 11.16 12.76
CA PHE A 72 -4.05 12.26 12.21
C PHE A 72 -2.54 12.05 12.38
N VAL A 73 -2.10 11.40 13.46
CA VAL A 73 -0.69 10.99 13.59
C VAL A 73 -0.31 10.06 12.43
N TYR A 74 -1.20 9.14 12.05
CA TYR A 74 -0.97 8.28 10.90
C TYR A 74 -0.87 9.05 9.58
N VAL A 75 -1.74 10.02 9.31
CA VAL A 75 -1.63 10.88 8.11
C VAL A 75 -0.31 11.65 8.09
N ILE A 76 0.06 12.27 9.19
CA ILE A 76 1.32 13.03 9.28
C ILE A 76 2.50 12.11 9.01
N SER A 77 2.47 10.87 9.54
CA SER A 77 3.50 9.87 9.26
C SER A 77 3.60 9.53 7.76
N LYS A 78 2.46 9.38 7.07
CA LYS A 78 2.38 9.10 5.62
C LYS A 78 2.86 10.25 4.76
N LEU A 79 2.43 11.47 5.09
CA LEU A 79 2.87 12.70 4.43
C LEU A 79 4.38 12.87 4.57
N THR A 80 4.89 12.69 5.78
CA THR A 80 6.31 12.81 6.09
C THR A 80 7.12 11.72 5.38
N MET A 81 6.63 10.48 5.33
CA MET A 81 7.26 9.40 4.56
C MET A 81 7.34 9.75 3.07
N MET A 82 6.23 10.15 2.44
CA MET A 82 6.22 10.51 1.02
C MET A 82 7.11 11.72 0.70
N TYR A 83 7.17 12.70 1.61
CA TYR A 83 7.98 13.89 1.43
C TYR A 83 9.48 13.61 1.61
N THR A 84 9.85 12.87 2.66
CA THR A 84 11.27 12.54 2.95
C THR A 84 11.84 11.53 1.95
N LYS A 85 11.06 10.51 1.60
CA LYS A 85 11.47 9.45 0.66
C LYS A 85 11.11 9.73 -0.79
N LYS A 86 10.76 10.98 -1.09
CA LYS A 86 10.32 11.44 -2.42
C LYS A 86 11.22 10.99 -3.57
N ARG A 87 12.54 11.07 -3.37
CA ARG A 87 13.55 10.66 -4.36
C ARG A 87 13.56 9.15 -4.59
N GLU A 88 13.46 8.35 -3.53
CA GLU A 88 13.42 6.89 -3.61
C GLU A 88 12.14 6.44 -4.33
N VAL A 89 10.99 7.02 -3.98
CA VAL A 89 9.71 6.73 -4.66
C VAL A 89 9.78 7.13 -6.13
N GLN A 90 10.39 8.27 -6.46
CA GLN A 90 10.55 8.66 -7.86
C GLN A 90 11.46 7.69 -8.64
N ASP A 91 12.58 7.27 -8.05
CA ASP A 91 13.47 6.27 -8.65
C ASP A 91 12.74 4.93 -8.88
N MET A 92 11.93 4.49 -7.92
CA MET A 92 11.08 3.31 -8.10
C MET A 92 10.14 3.46 -9.30
N LEU A 93 9.45 4.61 -9.42
CA LEU A 93 8.52 4.85 -10.52
C LEU A 93 9.22 4.87 -11.88
N ILE A 94 10.45 5.42 -11.94
CA ILE A 94 11.27 5.40 -13.16
C ILE A 94 11.69 3.96 -13.51
N LYS A 95 12.09 3.16 -12.52
CA LYS A 95 12.43 1.75 -12.71
C LYS A 95 11.23 0.92 -13.18
N VAL A 96 10.04 1.18 -12.63
CA VAL A 96 8.78 0.56 -13.07
C VAL A 96 8.47 0.89 -14.53
N ASP A 97 8.74 2.12 -14.97
CA ASP A 97 8.45 2.54 -16.35
C ASP A 97 9.48 2.01 -17.36
N LYS A 98 10.77 2.02 -17.00
CA LYS A 98 11.87 1.73 -17.94
C LYS A 98 12.39 0.30 -17.90
N SER A 99 12.41 -0.33 -16.72
CA SER A 99 13.12 -1.60 -16.50
C SER A 99 12.20 -2.82 -16.44
N PHE A 100 10.91 -2.61 -16.16
CA PHE A 100 9.96 -3.72 -16.08
C PHE A 100 9.62 -4.24 -17.48
N TRP A 101 9.50 -5.56 -17.60
CA TRP A 101 9.05 -6.17 -18.85
C TRP A 101 7.60 -5.80 -19.11
N LYS A 102 7.29 -5.48 -20.38
CA LYS A 102 5.94 -5.07 -20.77
C LYS A 102 5.04 -6.29 -20.86
N ILE A 103 3.86 -6.18 -20.28
CA ILE A 103 2.82 -7.23 -20.33
C ILE A 103 2.35 -7.48 -21.77
N ASP A 104 2.41 -6.46 -22.63
CA ASP A 104 2.00 -6.57 -24.03
C ASP A 104 2.99 -7.36 -24.90
N ASP A 105 4.24 -7.51 -24.45
CA ASP A 105 5.28 -8.27 -25.15
C ASP A 105 5.19 -9.79 -24.83
N THR A 106 4.30 -10.19 -23.92
CA THR A 106 4.09 -11.60 -23.57
C THR A 106 3.44 -12.35 -24.74
N VAL A 107 4.16 -13.34 -25.28
CA VAL A 107 3.74 -14.14 -26.45
C VAL A 107 2.51 -15.01 -26.15
N ASN A 108 2.44 -15.60 -24.96
CA ASN A 108 1.34 -16.49 -24.58
C ASN A 108 0.07 -15.68 -24.23
N PRO A 109 -1.04 -15.84 -25.00
CA PRO A 109 -2.25 -15.07 -24.77
C PRO A 109 -2.92 -15.38 -23.41
N MET A 110 -2.78 -16.62 -22.89
CA MET A 110 -3.35 -16.98 -21.60
C MET A 110 -2.62 -16.30 -20.45
N GLU A 111 -1.29 -16.29 -20.46
CA GLU A 111 -0.46 -15.58 -19.47
C GLU A 111 -0.75 -14.08 -19.49
N ARG A 112 -0.79 -13.50 -20.70
CA ARG A 112 -1.11 -12.08 -20.89
C ARG A 112 -2.48 -11.74 -20.32
N GLN A 113 -3.50 -12.57 -20.55
CA GLN A 113 -4.84 -12.36 -20.00
C GLN A 113 -4.84 -12.41 -18.47
N THR A 114 -4.09 -13.34 -17.86
CA THR A 114 -3.92 -13.40 -16.40
C THR A 114 -3.28 -12.13 -15.84
N TYR A 115 -2.21 -11.63 -16.46
CA TYR A 115 -1.55 -10.39 -16.00
C TYR A 115 -2.46 -9.16 -16.15
N LEU A 116 -3.18 -9.06 -17.27
CA LEU A 116 -4.16 -7.99 -17.48
C LEU A 116 -5.31 -8.07 -16.48
N LYS A 117 -5.80 -9.28 -16.17
CA LYS A 117 -6.83 -9.51 -15.15
C LYS A 117 -6.38 -8.97 -13.79
N ILE A 118 -5.18 -9.29 -13.34
CA ILE A 118 -4.62 -8.79 -12.07
C ILE A 118 -4.59 -7.25 -12.07
N THR A 119 -4.08 -6.61 -13.14
CA THR A 119 -4.06 -5.13 -13.20
C THR A 119 -5.45 -4.49 -13.28
N LYS A 120 -6.44 -5.20 -13.84
CA LYS A 120 -7.84 -4.77 -13.86
C LYS A 120 -8.46 -4.85 -12.47
N GLU A 121 -8.23 -5.95 -11.75
CA GLU A 121 -8.67 -6.14 -10.36
C GLU A 121 -8.10 -5.05 -9.47
N THR A 122 -6.80 -4.74 -9.55
CA THR A 122 -6.19 -3.63 -8.78
C THR A 122 -6.89 -2.29 -9.03
N ARG A 123 -7.33 -2.03 -10.27
CA ARG A 123 -8.07 -0.81 -10.60
C ARG A 123 -9.49 -0.82 -10.02
N GLN A 124 -10.16 -1.97 -10.08
CA GLN A 124 -11.47 -2.13 -9.47
C GLN A 124 -11.40 -1.93 -7.95
N MET A 125 -10.37 -2.46 -7.30
CA MET A 125 -10.12 -2.21 -5.86
C MET A 125 -9.92 -0.71 -5.57
N PHE A 126 -9.14 0.00 -6.38
CA PHE A 126 -8.99 1.45 -6.25
C PHE A 126 -10.33 2.19 -6.37
N HIS A 127 -11.12 1.88 -7.40
CA HIS A 127 -12.44 2.49 -7.57
C HIS A 127 -13.41 2.14 -6.44
N LEU A 128 -13.34 0.91 -5.92
CA LEU A 128 -14.17 0.50 -4.79
C LEU A 128 -13.80 1.26 -3.51
N LEU A 129 -12.52 1.42 -3.20
CA LEU A 129 -12.07 2.22 -2.05
C LEU A 129 -12.55 3.67 -2.15
N VAL A 130 -12.43 4.29 -3.33
CA VAL A 130 -12.94 5.64 -3.58
C VAL A 130 -14.47 5.68 -3.44
N PHE A 131 -15.19 4.69 -3.95
CA PHE A 131 -16.64 4.61 -3.84
C PHE A 131 -17.09 4.46 -2.37
N LEU A 132 -16.48 3.56 -1.60
CA LEU A 132 -16.76 3.37 -0.18
C LEU A 132 -16.49 4.64 0.61
N PHE A 133 -15.42 5.36 0.28
CA PHE A 133 -15.15 6.67 0.89
C PHE A 133 -16.20 7.73 0.53
N MET A 134 -16.60 7.83 -0.75
CA MET A 134 -17.65 8.77 -1.15
C MET A 134 -18.99 8.45 -0.48
N PHE A 135 -19.29 7.16 -0.32
CA PHE A 135 -20.46 6.69 0.41
C PHE A 135 -20.39 7.07 1.89
N TRP A 136 -19.22 6.89 2.53
CA TRP A 136 -18.98 7.32 3.90
C TRP A 136 -19.17 8.84 4.07
N LEU A 137 -18.57 9.65 3.19
CA LEU A 137 -18.75 11.10 3.20
C LEU A 137 -20.23 11.46 3.11
N PHE A 138 -20.96 10.88 2.17
CA PHE A 138 -22.39 11.13 2.01
C PHE A 138 -23.18 10.76 3.28
N SER A 139 -22.84 9.66 3.95
CA SER A 139 -23.49 9.25 5.20
C SER A 139 -23.23 10.20 6.37
N THR A 140 -22.09 10.92 6.35
CA THR A 140 -21.76 11.93 7.35
C THR A 140 -22.36 13.31 7.05
N PHE A 141 -22.69 13.61 5.78
CA PHE A 141 -23.36 14.84 5.40
C PHE A 141 -24.79 14.87 5.96
N GLY A 142 -25.03 15.74 6.94
CA GLY A 142 -26.35 15.94 7.57
C GLY A 142 -26.35 15.76 9.09
N ILE A 143 -25.25 15.28 9.67
CA ILE A 143 -25.04 15.28 11.12
C ILE A 143 -24.47 16.66 11.50
N TYR A 144 -25.23 17.48 12.23
CA TYR A 144 -24.78 18.79 12.73
C TYR A 144 -23.87 18.68 13.97
N SER A 145 -23.05 17.61 14.04
CA SER A 145 -22.02 17.44 15.06
C SER A 145 -20.65 17.69 14.44
N THR A 146 -19.65 17.98 15.27
CA THR A 146 -18.27 17.90 14.81
C THR A 146 -18.01 16.45 14.35
N PRO A 147 -17.46 16.22 13.15
CA PRO A 147 -17.14 14.87 12.69
C PRO A 147 -16.09 14.21 13.58
N MET A 148 -15.35 15.01 14.36
CA MET A 148 -14.32 14.60 15.28
C MET A 148 -14.60 15.22 16.65
N GLU A 149 -14.36 14.47 17.72
CA GLU A 149 -14.44 15.01 19.08
C GLU A 149 -13.24 15.94 19.30
N SER A 150 -13.47 17.25 19.23
CA SER A 150 -12.44 18.27 19.30
C SER A 150 -12.86 19.41 20.21
N TYR A 151 -11.86 20.09 20.81
CA TYR A 151 -12.14 21.25 21.63
C TYR A 151 -12.65 22.39 20.78
N ARG A 152 -13.76 22.99 21.20
CA ARG A 152 -14.30 24.20 20.61
C ARG A 152 -13.83 25.41 21.42
N PRO A 153 -12.93 26.26 20.88
CA PRO A 153 -12.59 27.51 21.54
C PRO A 153 -13.79 28.47 21.57
N PRO A 154 -13.98 29.23 22.66
CA PRO A 154 -15.16 30.08 22.84
C PRO A 154 -15.25 31.23 21.80
N TRP A 155 -14.13 31.62 21.21
CA TRP A 155 -14.05 32.68 20.21
C TRP A 155 -14.32 32.22 18.76
N ILE A 156 -14.45 30.91 18.49
CA ILE A 156 -14.68 30.39 17.14
C ILE A 156 -16.16 30.00 16.96
N PRO A 157 -16.87 30.55 15.96
CA PRO A 157 -18.21 30.10 15.61
C PRO A 157 -18.21 28.62 15.20
N LEU A 158 -19.29 27.90 15.49
CA LEU A 158 -19.36 26.44 15.24
C LEU A 158 -19.22 26.07 13.75
N THR A 159 -19.86 26.82 12.86
CA THR A 159 -19.90 26.55 11.42
C THR A 159 -18.51 26.54 10.74
N PRO A 160 -17.62 27.55 10.93
CA PRO A 160 -16.28 27.52 10.34
C PRO A 160 -15.39 26.41 10.92
N LEU A 161 -15.57 26.03 12.20
CA LEU A 161 -14.83 24.91 12.79
C LEU A 161 -15.22 23.58 12.13
N ILE A 162 -16.52 23.30 12.00
CA ILE A 162 -17.03 22.11 11.30
C ILE A 162 -16.53 22.09 9.85
N ALA A 163 -16.57 23.22 9.14
CA ALA A 163 -16.08 23.30 7.77
C ALA A 163 -14.58 22.99 7.67
N PHE A 164 -13.77 23.52 8.60
CA PHE A 164 -12.34 23.24 8.67
C PHE A 164 -12.08 21.74 8.90
N GLU A 165 -12.72 21.13 9.89
CA GLU A 165 -12.55 19.70 10.19
C GLU A 165 -12.95 18.80 9.03
N ASN A 166 -14.07 19.09 8.36
CA ASN A 166 -14.52 18.34 7.19
C ASN A 166 -13.50 18.40 6.04
N VAL A 167 -12.94 19.58 5.75
CA VAL A 167 -11.91 19.74 4.70
C VAL A 167 -10.68 18.88 5.01
N PHE A 168 -10.21 18.91 6.26
CA PHE A 168 -9.03 18.13 6.66
C PHE A 168 -9.32 16.64 6.81
N CYS A 169 -10.54 16.24 7.14
CA CYS A 169 -10.99 14.85 7.11
C CYS A 169 -10.98 14.30 5.67
N VAL A 170 -11.49 15.07 4.70
CA VAL A 170 -11.42 14.71 3.28
C VAL A 170 -9.97 14.61 2.82
N LEU A 171 -9.11 15.56 3.21
CA LEU A 171 -7.68 15.54 2.90
C LEU A 171 -6.97 14.33 3.50
N LEU A 172 -7.29 13.96 4.75
CA LEU A 172 -6.81 12.76 5.43
C LEU A 172 -7.10 11.51 4.60
N VAL A 173 -8.36 11.29 4.22
CA VAL A 173 -8.74 10.05 3.55
C VAL A 173 -8.18 9.97 2.13
N ILE A 174 -8.21 11.08 1.38
CA ILE A 174 -7.59 11.13 0.04
C ILE A 174 -6.10 10.79 0.14
N THR A 175 -5.40 11.32 1.15
CA THR A 175 -3.98 11.06 1.36
C THR A 175 -3.69 9.59 1.65
N ILE A 176 -4.45 8.99 2.58
CA ILE A 176 -4.31 7.58 2.96
C ILE A 176 -4.56 6.68 1.75
N ILE A 177 -5.72 6.80 1.11
CA ILE A 177 -6.09 5.97 -0.06
C ILE A 177 -5.05 6.11 -1.16
N THR A 178 -4.61 7.33 -1.45
CA THR A 178 -3.66 7.57 -2.55
C THR A 178 -2.30 6.92 -2.31
N ILE A 179 -1.74 7.06 -1.11
CA ILE A 179 -0.42 6.52 -0.79
C ILE A 179 -0.49 4.99 -0.70
N ASP A 180 -1.52 4.45 -0.06
CA ASP A 180 -1.69 3.01 0.12
C ASP A 180 -1.90 2.30 -1.22
N VAL A 181 -2.71 2.89 -2.11
CA VAL A 181 -2.91 2.37 -3.48
C VAL A 181 -1.65 2.48 -4.33
N LEU A 182 -0.84 3.53 -4.14
CA LEU A 182 0.45 3.66 -4.83
C LEU A 182 1.39 2.52 -4.42
N ILE A 183 1.54 2.27 -3.12
CA ILE A 183 2.36 1.18 -2.57
C ILE A 183 1.84 -0.17 -3.08
N MET A 184 0.54 -0.43 -2.93
CA MET A 184 -0.11 -1.64 -3.46
C MET A 184 0.20 -1.84 -4.95
N THR A 185 0.06 -0.79 -5.76
CA THR A 185 0.27 -0.88 -7.22
C THR A 185 1.72 -1.23 -7.54
N ILE A 186 2.70 -0.64 -6.85
CA ILE A 186 4.12 -0.95 -7.04
C ILE A 186 4.40 -2.42 -6.66
N VAL A 187 3.86 -2.89 -5.53
CA VAL A 187 4.02 -4.28 -5.08
C VAL A 187 3.41 -5.25 -6.10
N ILE A 188 2.16 -5.04 -6.51
CA ILE A 188 1.47 -5.90 -7.50
C ILE A 188 2.21 -5.93 -8.84
N LEU A 189 2.72 -4.79 -9.31
CA LEU A 189 3.51 -4.76 -10.55
C LEU A 189 4.78 -5.60 -10.41
N THR A 190 5.42 -5.54 -9.25
CA THR A 190 6.61 -6.35 -8.96
C THR A 190 6.25 -7.85 -8.89
N THR A 191 5.10 -8.20 -8.28
CA THR A 191 4.57 -9.57 -8.30
C THR A 191 4.34 -10.08 -9.72
N ILE A 192 3.79 -9.25 -10.62
CA ILE A 192 3.63 -9.60 -12.04
C ILE A 192 4.99 -9.86 -12.70
N GLN A 193 6.02 -9.07 -12.38
CA GLN A 193 7.37 -9.31 -12.90
C GLN A 193 7.94 -10.65 -12.43
N PHE A 194 7.76 -11.02 -11.15
CA PHE A 194 8.15 -12.34 -10.65
C PHE A 194 7.40 -13.48 -11.37
N LYS A 195 6.08 -13.31 -11.61
CA LYS A 195 5.30 -14.25 -12.43
C LYS A 195 5.85 -14.41 -13.84
N MET A 196 6.24 -13.30 -14.48
CA MET A 196 6.82 -13.34 -15.83
C MET A 196 8.18 -14.05 -15.83
N VAL A 197 9.02 -13.81 -14.82
CA VAL A 197 10.30 -14.53 -14.66
C VAL A 197 10.05 -16.03 -14.50
N SER A 198 9.13 -16.43 -13.61
CA SER A 198 8.78 -17.85 -13.42
C SER A 198 8.33 -18.50 -14.74
N ALA A 199 7.42 -17.87 -15.48
CA ALA A 199 6.93 -18.39 -16.75
C ALA A 199 8.03 -18.52 -17.81
N GLU A 200 8.90 -17.52 -17.95
CA GLU A 200 10.01 -17.56 -18.91
C GLU A 200 11.09 -18.58 -18.53
N VAL A 201 11.32 -18.80 -17.23
CA VAL A 201 12.22 -19.85 -16.75
C VAL A 201 11.67 -21.23 -17.10
N THR A 202 10.37 -21.48 -16.86
CA THR A 202 9.74 -22.75 -17.25
C THR A 202 9.85 -22.99 -18.76
N LYS A 203 9.52 -21.98 -19.58
CA LYS A 203 9.64 -22.07 -21.05
C LYS A 203 11.06 -22.38 -21.50
N LEU A 204 12.07 -21.76 -20.86
CA LEU A 204 13.47 -21.99 -21.21
C LEU A 204 13.87 -23.47 -21.09
N PHE A 205 13.31 -24.21 -20.13
CA PHE A 205 13.63 -25.62 -19.92
C PHE A 205 12.70 -26.56 -20.69
N THR A 206 11.44 -26.17 -20.95
CA THR A 206 10.47 -26.98 -21.71
C THR A 206 10.70 -26.92 -23.23
N ASP A 207 10.92 -25.72 -23.80
CA ASP A 207 11.10 -25.54 -25.25
C ASP A 207 12.44 -26.08 -25.77
N THR A 208 13.41 -26.32 -24.88
CA THR A 208 14.74 -26.82 -25.28
C THR A 208 14.73 -28.34 -25.58
N SER A 209 13.62 -29.03 -25.32
CA SER A 209 13.37 -30.41 -25.78
C SER A 209 13.31 -30.49 -27.32
N GLU A 210 13.00 -29.39 -28.00
CA GLU A 210 13.23 -29.22 -29.43
C GLU A 210 14.65 -28.65 -29.65
N MET A 211 15.52 -29.41 -30.32
CA MET A 211 16.93 -29.11 -30.63
C MET A 211 17.21 -27.77 -31.36
N ARG A 212 16.96 -26.60 -30.76
CA ARG A 212 17.07 -25.29 -31.43
C ARG A 212 17.98 -24.25 -30.77
N TYR A 213 18.40 -24.42 -29.51
CA TYR A 213 19.32 -23.47 -28.88
C TYR A 213 20.78 -23.89 -29.01
N THR A 214 21.59 -23.04 -29.63
CA THR A 214 23.04 -23.08 -29.46
C THR A 214 23.37 -22.81 -27.98
N GLN A 215 24.42 -23.44 -27.44
CA GLN A 215 24.91 -23.21 -26.08
C GLN A 215 25.03 -21.72 -25.71
N ASN A 216 25.41 -20.89 -26.69
CA ASN A 216 25.56 -19.46 -26.49
C ASN A 216 24.20 -18.72 -26.31
N THR A 217 23.17 -19.12 -27.07
CA THR A 217 21.84 -18.49 -26.99
C THR A 217 21.09 -18.91 -25.72
N PHE A 218 21.24 -20.16 -25.29
CA PHE A 218 20.73 -20.62 -23.98
C PHE A 218 21.36 -19.82 -22.83
N ASN A 219 22.69 -19.72 -22.80
CA ASN A 219 23.40 -18.97 -21.76
C ASN A 219 23.01 -17.49 -21.73
N GLN A 220 22.82 -16.86 -22.90
CA GLN A 220 22.37 -15.46 -22.99
C GLN A 220 20.96 -15.26 -22.43
N LYS A 221 20.02 -16.15 -22.78
CA LYS A 221 18.65 -16.09 -22.26
C LYS A 221 18.63 -16.29 -20.75
N LEU A 222 19.33 -17.31 -20.26
CA LEU A 222 19.43 -17.61 -18.84
C LEU A 222 20.05 -16.45 -18.05
N LYS A 223 21.14 -15.85 -18.58
CA LYS A 223 21.76 -14.65 -18.01
C LYS A 223 20.77 -13.49 -17.90
N LYS A 224 20.00 -13.21 -18.95
CA LYS A 224 18.98 -12.16 -18.94
C LYS A 224 17.92 -12.38 -17.85
N LEU A 225 17.48 -13.63 -17.65
CA LEU A 225 16.50 -13.98 -16.59
C LEU A 225 17.07 -13.73 -15.19
N ILE A 226 18.33 -14.11 -14.96
CA ILE A 226 19.02 -13.91 -13.68
C ILE A 226 19.23 -12.43 -13.40
N ASP A 227 19.69 -11.67 -14.40
CA ASP A 227 19.94 -10.24 -14.25
C ASP A 227 18.63 -9.52 -13.89
N HIS A 228 17.51 -9.90 -14.53
CA HIS A 228 16.20 -9.36 -14.20
C HIS A 228 15.72 -9.81 -12.81
N HIS A 229 15.87 -11.08 -12.44
CA HIS A 229 15.51 -11.56 -11.11
C HIS A 229 16.31 -10.85 -10.01
N ASN A 230 17.62 -10.70 -10.17
CA ASN A 230 18.45 -9.94 -9.23
C ASN A 230 18.00 -8.47 -9.14
N PHE A 231 17.63 -7.86 -10.27
CA PHE A 231 17.03 -6.54 -10.27
C PHE A 231 15.73 -6.51 -9.45
N LEU A 232 14.84 -7.50 -9.59
CA LEU A 232 13.59 -7.58 -8.82
C LEU A 232 13.85 -7.81 -7.32
N LEU A 233 14.82 -8.65 -6.95
CA LEU A 233 15.23 -8.83 -5.55
C LEU A 233 15.72 -7.51 -4.94
N HIS A 234 16.55 -6.77 -5.67
CA HIS A 234 17.03 -5.46 -5.24
C HIS A 234 15.89 -4.43 -5.18
N PHE A 235 14.99 -4.44 -6.16
CA PHE A 235 13.81 -3.58 -6.18
C PHE A 235 12.89 -3.84 -4.99
N ALA A 236 12.68 -5.11 -4.62
CA ALA A 236 11.90 -5.47 -3.45
C ALA A 236 12.57 -5.07 -2.13
N SER A 237 13.90 -5.16 -2.05
CA SER A 237 14.66 -4.60 -0.93
C SER A 237 14.48 -3.09 -0.81
N LEU A 238 14.47 -2.38 -1.95
CA LEU A 238 14.19 -0.94 -2.00
C LEU A 238 12.76 -0.62 -1.52
N ILE A 239 11.74 -1.38 -1.95
CA ILE A 239 10.35 -1.25 -1.46
C ILE A 239 10.33 -1.34 0.07
N ASN A 240 10.95 -2.39 0.63
CA ASN A 240 11.02 -2.57 2.07
C ASN A 240 11.70 -1.38 2.74
N GLN A 241 12.93 -1.04 2.35
CA GLN A 241 13.68 0.05 2.98
C GLN A 241 12.95 1.41 2.95
N THR A 242 12.23 1.70 1.88
CA THR A 242 11.48 2.96 1.73
C THR A 242 10.21 2.98 2.58
N PHE A 243 9.45 1.86 2.64
CA PHE A 243 8.14 1.84 3.28
C PHE A 243 8.13 1.20 4.68
N THR A 244 9.20 0.54 5.12
CA THR A 244 9.27 -0.23 6.38
C THR A 244 8.82 0.58 7.60
N VAL A 245 9.31 1.81 7.78
CA VAL A 245 8.93 2.63 8.95
C VAL A 245 7.44 2.99 8.90
N SER A 246 6.92 3.36 7.73
CA SER A 246 5.50 3.66 7.57
C SER A 246 4.62 2.43 7.81
N MET A 247 5.09 1.23 7.46
CA MET A 247 4.38 -0.02 7.74
C MET A 247 4.27 -0.29 9.24
N VAL A 248 5.34 -0.05 10.02
CA VAL A 248 5.31 -0.24 11.48
C VAL A 248 4.30 0.69 12.12
N VAL A 249 4.32 1.97 11.74
CA VAL A 249 3.35 2.96 12.24
C VAL A 249 1.93 2.56 11.85
N TYR A 250 1.74 2.03 10.65
CA TYR A 250 0.43 1.60 10.18
C TYR A 250 -0.13 0.39 10.94
N VAL A 251 0.69 -0.63 11.19
CA VAL A 251 0.27 -1.80 11.98
C VAL A 251 -0.13 -1.35 13.39
N GLY A 252 0.67 -0.49 14.03
CA GLY A 252 0.32 0.08 15.33
C GLY A 252 -0.99 0.86 15.30
N ASN A 253 -1.18 1.69 14.27
CA ASN A 253 -2.40 2.48 14.08
C ASN A 253 -3.65 1.59 13.94
N ILE A 254 -3.59 0.54 13.11
CA ILE A 254 -4.72 -0.38 12.93
C ILE A 254 -5.06 -1.10 14.23
N VAL A 255 -4.07 -1.64 14.93
CA VAL A 255 -4.31 -2.35 16.19
C VAL A 255 -4.98 -1.42 17.20
N SER A 256 -4.48 -0.19 17.36
CA SER A 256 -5.09 0.76 18.29
C SER A 256 -6.51 1.18 17.89
N LEU A 257 -6.75 1.44 16.60
CA LEU A 257 -8.09 1.78 16.11
C LEU A 257 -9.07 0.61 16.29
N LEU A 258 -8.64 -0.62 16.02
CA LEU A 258 -9.46 -1.82 16.23
C LEU A 258 -9.87 -1.96 17.69
N CYS A 259 -8.93 -1.79 18.63
CA CYS A 259 -9.24 -1.83 20.05
C CYS A 259 -10.31 -0.80 20.44
N ILE A 260 -10.17 0.44 19.95
CA ILE A 260 -11.12 1.53 20.24
C ILE A 260 -12.50 1.23 19.64
N TYR A 261 -12.58 0.91 18.36
CA TYR A 261 -13.86 0.64 17.71
C TYR A 261 -14.55 -0.62 18.24
N MET A 262 -13.80 -1.67 18.60
CA MET A 262 -14.37 -2.84 19.28
C MET A 262 -14.94 -2.49 20.65
N TYR A 263 -14.27 -1.60 21.40
CA TYR A 263 -14.79 -1.08 22.65
C TYR A 263 -16.11 -0.31 22.45
N HIS A 264 -16.19 0.59 21.47
CA HIS A 264 -17.44 1.29 21.13
C HIS A 264 -18.57 0.30 20.80
N LEU A 265 -18.28 -0.72 19.97
CA LEU A 265 -19.26 -1.76 19.63
C LEU A 265 -19.71 -2.59 20.86
N SER A 266 -18.86 -2.77 21.86
CA SER A 266 -19.16 -3.58 23.05
C SER A 266 -20.08 -2.90 24.06
N ILE A 267 -20.06 -1.57 24.12
CA ILE A 267 -20.83 -0.78 25.11
C ILE A 267 -22.21 -0.40 24.59
N MET A 268 -22.37 -0.33 23.27
CA MET A 268 -23.62 0.11 22.68
C MET A 268 -24.71 -0.96 22.76
N THR A 269 -25.79 -0.64 23.45
CA THR A 269 -26.95 -1.52 23.67
C THR A 269 -28.03 -1.38 22.60
N THR A 270 -28.06 -0.27 21.86
CA THR A 270 -28.99 -0.02 20.75
C THR A 270 -28.25 0.54 19.52
N PRO A 271 -28.58 0.06 18.29
CA PRO A 271 -27.93 0.55 17.08
C PRO A 271 -28.35 1.99 16.78
N ASN A 272 -27.42 2.92 16.86
CA ASN A 272 -27.58 4.32 16.48
C ASN A 272 -26.80 4.63 15.18
N ILE A 273 -27.04 5.79 14.57
CA ILE A 273 -26.32 6.27 13.38
C ILE A 273 -24.81 6.34 13.61
N TYR A 274 -24.38 6.70 14.83
CA TYR A 274 -22.97 6.71 15.22
C TYR A 274 -22.37 5.30 15.25
N THR A 275 -23.11 4.29 15.71
CA THR A 275 -22.70 2.89 15.69
C THR A 275 -22.50 2.38 14.27
N ILE A 276 -23.42 2.74 13.36
CA ILE A 276 -23.33 2.37 11.94
C ILE A 276 -22.12 3.04 11.29
N ARG A 277 -21.86 4.33 11.61
CA ARG A 277 -20.68 5.06 11.16
C ARG A 277 -19.40 4.37 11.62
N ASP A 278 -19.27 4.07 12.91
CA ASP A 278 -18.05 3.50 13.48
C ASP A 278 -17.80 2.09 12.94
N PHE A 279 -18.85 1.29 12.78
CA PHE A 279 -18.78 -0.01 12.11
C PHE A 279 -18.29 0.11 10.66
N PHE A 280 -18.79 1.11 9.92
CA PHE A 280 -18.35 1.36 8.55
C PHE A 280 -16.88 1.78 8.47
N VAL A 281 -16.43 2.66 9.38
CA VAL A 281 -15.02 3.10 9.46
C VAL A 281 -14.10 1.92 9.79
N LEU A 282 -14.50 1.05 10.72
CA LEU A 282 -13.76 -0.17 11.06
C LEU A 282 -13.66 -1.11 9.84
N LEU A 283 -14.78 -1.35 9.14
CA LEU A 283 -14.81 -2.17 7.93
C LEU A 283 -13.91 -1.60 6.84
N LEU A 284 -13.98 -0.29 6.60
CA LEU A 284 -13.16 0.38 5.58
C LEU A 284 -11.67 0.30 5.92
N THR A 285 -11.31 0.46 7.19
CA THR A 285 -9.92 0.40 7.67
C THR A 285 -9.35 -1.01 7.51
N LEU A 286 -10.09 -2.04 7.93
CA LEU A 286 -9.71 -3.44 7.76
C LEU A 286 -9.63 -3.85 6.29
N TYR A 287 -10.64 -3.46 5.50
CA TYR A 287 -10.66 -3.72 4.07
C TYR A 287 -9.45 -3.07 3.37
N GLY A 288 -9.14 -1.82 3.71
CA GLY A 288 -7.95 -1.11 3.24
C GLY A 288 -6.66 -1.85 3.59
N PHE A 289 -6.53 -2.33 4.83
CA PHE A 289 -5.38 -3.10 5.29
C PHE A 289 -5.17 -4.38 4.48
N VAL A 290 -6.21 -5.20 4.37
CA VAL A 290 -6.13 -6.48 3.67
C VAL A 290 -5.78 -6.27 2.21
N ILE A 291 -6.48 -5.35 1.52
CA ILE A 291 -6.37 -5.19 0.07
C ILE A 291 -5.11 -4.43 -0.34
N CYS A 292 -4.70 -3.40 0.41
CA CYS A 292 -3.53 -2.61 0.04
C CYS A 292 -2.21 -3.23 0.51
N TYR A 293 -2.22 -4.08 1.54
CA TYR A 293 -1.01 -4.56 2.18
C TYR A 293 -0.91 -6.08 2.25
N CYS A 294 -1.82 -6.74 2.97
CA CYS A 294 -1.70 -8.17 3.25
C CYS A 294 -1.78 -9.02 1.98
N TRP A 295 -2.79 -8.77 1.13
CA TRP A 295 -3.01 -9.51 -0.10
C TRP A 295 -1.88 -9.30 -1.13
N PRO A 296 -1.44 -8.06 -1.44
CA PRO A 296 -0.30 -7.82 -2.30
C PRO A 296 0.99 -8.44 -1.77
N ALA A 297 1.26 -8.32 -0.46
CA ALA A 297 2.46 -8.87 0.15
C ALA A 297 2.49 -10.40 0.17
N GLN A 298 1.34 -11.04 0.41
CA GLN A 298 1.19 -12.49 0.32
C GLN A 298 1.46 -12.96 -1.11
N ASN A 299 0.76 -12.38 -2.10
CA ASN A 299 0.96 -12.75 -3.51
C ASN A 299 2.40 -12.50 -3.95
N PHE A 300 3.02 -11.42 -3.49
CA PHE A 300 4.42 -11.15 -3.75
C PHE A 300 5.34 -12.27 -3.23
N ALA A 301 5.16 -12.70 -1.97
CA ALA A 301 5.96 -13.75 -1.37
C ALA A 301 5.73 -15.12 -2.04
N ASP A 302 4.46 -15.45 -2.30
CA ASP A 302 4.05 -16.71 -2.93
C ASP A 302 4.65 -16.86 -4.33
N GLU A 303 4.61 -15.79 -5.14
CA GLU A 303 5.15 -15.84 -6.49
C GLU A 303 6.68 -15.92 -6.52
N ASN A 304 7.35 -15.32 -5.54
CA ASN A 304 8.79 -15.51 -5.38
C ASN A 304 9.13 -16.95 -4.99
N GLU A 305 8.33 -17.60 -4.13
CA GLU A 305 8.52 -19.01 -3.78
C GLU A 305 8.21 -19.96 -4.95
N LYS A 306 7.16 -19.67 -5.73
CA LYS A 306 6.80 -20.48 -6.92
C LYS A 306 7.90 -20.52 -7.99
N ILE A 307 8.78 -19.53 -8.06
CA ILE A 307 9.93 -19.57 -8.98
C ILE A 307 10.77 -20.82 -8.72
N ARG A 308 11.04 -21.14 -7.45
CA ARG A 308 11.75 -22.36 -7.06
C ARG A 308 11.04 -23.60 -7.57
N ASP A 309 9.74 -23.70 -7.33
CA ASP A 309 8.96 -24.88 -7.69
C ASP A 309 8.88 -25.04 -9.22
N SER A 310 8.75 -23.94 -9.96
CA SER A 310 8.77 -23.93 -11.44
C SER A 310 10.12 -24.35 -12.02
N VAL A 311 11.21 -23.95 -11.36
CA VAL A 311 12.57 -24.30 -11.74
C VAL A 311 12.82 -25.79 -11.47
N TYR A 312 12.43 -26.27 -10.29
CA TYR A 312 12.64 -27.66 -9.88
C TYR A 312 11.84 -28.64 -10.72
N SER A 313 10.58 -28.30 -11.02
CA SER A 313 9.68 -29.11 -11.86
C SER A 313 10.00 -29.07 -13.35
N SER A 314 10.96 -28.25 -13.76
CA SER A 314 11.42 -28.21 -15.15
C SER A 314 12.32 -29.40 -15.48
N ASN A 315 12.44 -29.75 -16.76
CA ASN A 315 13.31 -30.83 -17.25
C ASN A 315 14.80 -30.47 -17.23
N TRP A 316 15.26 -29.68 -16.24
CA TRP A 316 16.63 -29.19 -16.17
C TRP A 316 17.69 -30.29 -16.10
N TYR A 317 17.33 -31.45 -15.54
CA TYR A 317 18.20 -32.62 -15.40
C TYR A 317 18.52 -33.29 -16.74
N GLU A 318 17.71 -33.05 -17.78
CA GLU A 318 17.97 -33.53 -19.14
C GLU A 318 19.16 -32.78 -19.78
N TYR A 319 19.57 -31.65 -19.21
CA TYR A 319 20.65 -30.80 -19.68
C TYR A 319 21.94 -30.98 -18.86
N LEU A 320 22.42 -32.22 -18.74
CA LEU A 320 23.63 -32.60 -17.97
C LEU A 320 24.88 -31.76 -18.32
N ARG A 321 25.02 -31.34 -19.59
CA ARG A 321 26.11 -30.48 -20.07
C ARG A 321 26.12 -29.09 -19.41
N PHE A 322 24.97 -28.66 -18.89
CA PHE A 322 24.74 -27.35 -18.26
C PHE A 322 24.41 -27.45 -16.77
N SER A 323 24.49 -28.65 -16.19
CA SER A 323 24.09 -28.95 -14.81
C SER A 323 24.69 -28.01 -13.76
N LYS A 324 26.01 -27.78 -13.76
CA LYS A 324 26.69 -26.89 -12.80
C LYS A 324 26.22 -25.42 -12.89
N PRO A 325 26.27 -24.77 -14.08
CA PRO A 325 25.71 -23.43 -14.24
C PRO A 325 24.25 -23.35 -13.81
N ILE A 326 23.43 -24.29 -14.27
CA ILE A 326 22.00 -24.33 -13.94
C ILE A 326 21.82 -24.39 -12.42
N LEU A 327 22.45 -25.33 -11.71
CA LEU A 327 22.32 -25.46 -10.26
C LEU A 327 22.72 -24.20 -9.48
N MET A 328 23.82 -23.54 -9.86
CA MET A 328 24.22 -22.26 -9.23
C MET A 328 23.17 -21.16 -9.43
N ILE A 329 22.53 -21.18 -10.59
CA ILE A 329 21.52 -20.21 -11.00
C ILE A 329 20.20 -20.51 -10.30
N MET A 330 19.79 -21.78 -10.19
CA MET A 330 18.62 -22.22 -9.43
C MET A 330 18.72 -21.78 -7.98
N LYS A 331 19.86 -22.04 -7.34
CA LYS A 331 20.11 -21.59 -5.97
C LYS A 331 20.02 -20.07 -5.81
N ARG A 332 20.30 -19.30 -6.86
CA ARG A 332 20.15 -17.84 -6.84
C ARG A 332 18.70 -17.38 -7.01
N LEU A 333 17.91 -18.12 -7.79
CA LEU A 333 16.48 -17.89 -7.96
C LEU A 333 15.66 -18.29 -6.71
N GLU A 334 16.25 -19.07 -5.80
CA GLU A 334 15.66 -19.49 -4.52
C GLU A 334 15.68 -18.41 -3.42
N LEU A 335 16.27 -17.24 -3.67
CA LEU A 335 16.37 -16.19 -2.66
C LEU A 335 14.98 -15.70 -2.26
N LYS A 336 14.60 -15.96 -1.00
CA LYS A 336 13.31 -15.57 -0.44
C LYS A 336 13.24 -14.06 -0.24
N VAL A 337 12.14 -13.46 -0.66
CA VAL A 337 11.81 -12.06 -0.36
C VAL A 337 10.40 -11.99 0.21
N SER A 338 10.29 -11.35 1.37
CA SER A 338 9.02 -10.99 2.00
C SER A 338 8.96 -9.47 2.19
N ILE A 339 7.74 -8.92 2.24
CA ILE A 339 7.53 -7.55 2.67
C ILE A 339 7.49 -7.53 4.20
N SER A 340 8.34 -6.73 4.84
CA SER A 340 8.46 -6.69 6.29
C SER A 340 8.19 -5.29 6.86
N ALA A 341 7.42 -5.27 7.95
CA ALA A 341 7.28 -4.12 8.83
C ALA A 341 8.44 -4.14 9.86
N GLY A 342 9.39 -3.24 9.69
CA GLY A 342 10.45 -2.99 10.68
C GLY A 342 11.51 -4.09 10.81
N GLY A 343 11.45 -5.16 10.01
CA GLY A 343 12.18 -6.40 10.30
C GLY A 343 11.59 -7.19 11.48
N ILE A 344 10.49 -6.72 12.06
CA ILE A 344 9.86 -7.27 13.26
C ILE A 344 8.73 -8.23 12.89
N ALA A 345 7.94 -7.88 11.87
CA ALA A 345 6.83 -8.70 11.38
C ALA A 345 6.85 -8.81 9.85
N ASN A 346 6.55 -9.99 9.32
CA ASN A 346 6.29 -10.19 7.90
C ASN A 346 4.83 -9.82 7.63
N ILE A 347 4.59 -8.90 6.69
CA ILE A 347 3.23 -8.55 6.30
C ILE A 347 2.74 -9.65 5.37
N ASN A 348 1.87 -10.50 5.87
CA ASN A 348 1.27 -11.59 5.11
C ASN A 348 -0.17 -11.81 5.60
N LEU A 349 -0.94 -12.64 4.90
CA LEU A 349 -2.33 -12.90 5.27
C LEU A 349 -2.43 -13.61 6.62
N GLU A 350 -1.45 -14.45 6.95
CA GLU A 350 -1.36 -15.12 8.24
C GLU A 350 -1.27 -14.13 9.42
N THR A 351 -0.47 -13.08 9.29
CA THR A 351 -0.36 -12.03 10.31
C THR A 351 -1.67 -11.25 10.46
N CYS A 352 -2.39 -11.04 9.35
CA CYS A 352 -3.70 -10.40 9.37
C CYS A 352 -4.80 -11.28 9.99
N LEU A 353 -4.69 -12.61 9.90
CA LEU A 353 -5.65 -13.56 10.45
C LEU A 353 -5.35 -13.92 11.91
N LYS A 354 -4.12 -13.71 12.38
CA LYS A 354 -3.71 -13.91 13.77
C LYS A 354 -3.94 -12.68 14.66
N SER A 355 -4.04 -11.48 14.07
CA SER A 355 -4.50 -10.25 14.74
C SER A 355 -6.02 -10.20 14.77
#